data_AF-A0A661WD24-F1
#
_entry.id   AF-A0A661WD24-F1
#
_cell.length_a   1.000
_cell.length_b   1.000
_cell.length_c   1.000
_cell.angle_alpha   90.00
_cell.angle_beta   90.00
_cell.angle_gamma   90.00
#
_symmetry.space_group_name_H-M   'P 1'
#
loop_
_entity.id
_entity.type
_entity.pdbx_description
1 polymer ?
#
loop_
_entity_poly.entity_id
_entity_poly.type
_entity_poly.pdbx_seq_one_letter_code
_entity_poly.pdbx_strand_id
1 'polypeptide(L)'
;MPTQSELILRKLLESADIEVNGTDPWDIQVNDNRFYNRVLREAELGLGESYMDGWWDCQAIDQFVDRALRARLDQQIKGNWKILL
;
A
#
# COMPACT_ATOMS: atom_id res chain seq x y z
N MET A 1 3.44 -5.90 17.48
CA MET A 1 3.54 -6.98 16.47
C MET A 1 2.74 -6.55 15.27
N PRO A 2 3.27 -6.66 14.04
CA PRO A 2 2.55 -6.28 12.83
C PRO A 2 1.32 -7.17 12.63
N THR A 3 0.25 -6.58 12.08
CA THR A 3 -0.98 -7.33 11.77
C THR A 3 -0.79 -8.22 10.55
N GLN A 4 -1.65 -9.23 10.36
CA GLN A 4 -1.60 -10.05 9.14
C GLN A 4 -1.77 -9.19 7.88
N SER A 5 -2.67 -8.21 7.93
CA SER A 5 -2.90 -7.26 6.84
C SER A 5 -1.67 -6.41 6.54
N GLU A 6 -0.95 -5.99 7.57
CA GLU A 6 0.33 -5.29 7.41
C GLU A 6 1.37 -6.17 6.72
N LEU A 7 1.51 -7.43 7.13
CA LEU A 7 2.46 -8.35 6.50
C LEU A 7 2.15 -8.61 5.02
N ILE A 8 0.86 -8.77 4.68
CA ILE A 8 0.42 -8.96 3.29
C ILE A 8 0.75 -7.71 2.47
N LEU A 9 0.40 -6.52 2.98
CA LEU A 9 0.61 -5.29 2.23
C LEU A 9 2.09 -4.95 2.07
N ARG A 10 2.91 -5.16 3.10
CA ARG A 10 4.38 -5.01 3.02
C ARG A 10 4.96 -5.88 1.91
N LYS A 11 4.58 -7.16 1.86
CA LYS A 11 5.05 -8.09 0.83
C LYS A 11 4.60 -7.69 -0.58
N LEU A 12 3.39 -7.15 -0.72
CA LEU A 12 2.90 -6.64 -2.00
C LEU A 12 3.71 -5.42 -2.45
N LEU A 13 3.92 -4.44 -1.57
CA LEU A 13 4.67 -3.22 -1.87
C LEU A 13 6.15 -3.49 -2.14
N GLU A 14 6.75 -4.46 -1.44
CA GLU A 14 8.12 -4.92 -1.68
C GLU A 14 8.33 -5.41 -3.13
N SER A 15 7.30 -6.00 -3.76
CA SER A 15 7.37 -6.40 -5.17
C SER A 15 7.47 -5.23 -6.16
N ALA A 16 7.21 -4.01 -5.69
CA ALA A 16 7.33 -2.76 -6.43
C ALA A 16 8.51 -1.89 -5.96
N ASP A 17 9.40 -2.43 -5.12
CA ASP A 17 10.53 -1.68 -4.54
C ASP A 17 10.04 -0.44 -3.76
N ILE A 18 8.97 -0.65 -2.97
CA ILE A 18 8.37 0.32 -2.05
C ILE A 18 8.40 -0.27 -0.64
N GLU A 19 9.04 0.42 0.29
CA GLU A 19 9.10 0.05 1.70
C GLU A 19 8.06 0.85 2.52
N VAL A 20 7.48 0.20 3.52
CA VAL A 20 6.57 0.86 4.47
C VAL A 20 7.39 1.42 5.64
N ASN A 21 7.33 2.73 5.82
CA ASN A 21 8.18 3.54 6.69
C ASN A 21 9.67 3.46 6.29
N GLY A 22 9.93 3.34 4.98
CA GLY A 22 11.27 3.37 4.42
C GLY A 22 11.84 4.78 4.29
N THR A 23 13.06 4.88 3.77
CA THR A 23 13.80 6.15 3.69
C THR A 23 13.78 6.79 2.31
N ASP A 24 13.39 6.06 1.27
CA ASP A 24 13.36 6.60 -0.08
C ASP A 24 12.16 7.55 -0.25
N PRO A 25 12.25 8.58 -1.12
CA PRO A 25 11.17 9.56 -1.26
C PRO A 25 9.83 8.97 -1.70
N TRP A 26 9.84 7.82 -2.38
CA TRP A 26 8.64 7.11 -2.85
C TRP A 26 8.11 6.09 -1.83
N ASP A 27 8.80 5.89 -0.71
CA ASP A 27 8.33 5.03 0.35
C ASP A 27 7.16 5.68 1.08
N ILE A 28 6.21 4.86 1.50
CA ILE A 28 5.02 5.34 2.20
C ILE A 28 5.32 5.46 3.70
N GLN A 29 4.86 6.52 4.34
CA GLN A 29 4.88 6.66 5.79
C GLN A 29 3.47 6.40 6.31
N VAL A 30 3.30 5.36 7.12
CA VAL A 30 2.00 4.99 7.69
C VAL A 30 1.86 5.59 9.07
N ASN A 31 0.91 6.52 9.19
CA ASN A 31 0.58 7.24 10.41
C ASN A 31 -0.56 6.54 11.20
N ASP A 32 -1.37 5.70 10.54
CA ASP A 32 -2.48 4.97 11.14
C ASP A 32 -2.60 3.53 10.63
N ASN A 33 -2.54 2.56 11.55
CA ASN A 33 -2.59 1.12 11.22
C ASN A 33 -3.93 0.65 10.63
N ARG A 34 -5.01 1.44 10.69
CA ARG A 34 -6.27 1.14 9.99
C ARG A 34 -6.09 1.12 8.47
N PHE A 35 -5.05 1.79 7.96
CA PHE A 35 -4.60 1.77 6.57
C PHE A 35 -4.56 0.37 5.97
N TYR A 36 -3.84 -0.56 6.61
CA TYR A 36 -3.59 -1.88 6.04
C TYR A 36 -4.87 -2.65 5.73
N ASN A 37 -5.82 -2.68 6.68
CA ASN A 37 -7.09 -3.35 6.48
C ASN A 37 -7.95 -2.70 5.42
N ARG A 38 -7.93 -1.36 5.32
CA ARG A 38 -8.72 -0.63 4.32
C ARG A 38 -8.20 -0.88 2.91
N VAL A 39 -6.88 -0.82 2.70
CA VAL A 39 -6.28 -1.07 1.39
C VAL A 39 -6.57 -2.49 0.90
N LEU A 40 -6.47 -3.51 1.76
CA LEU A 40 -6.76 -4.87 1.33
C LEU A 40 -8.24 -5.11 1.01
N ARG A 41 -9.16 -4.36 1.64
CA ARG A 41 -10.61 -4.52 1.44
C ARG A 41 -11.16 -3.68 0.29
N GLU A 42 -10.64 -2.47 0.12
CA GLU A 42 -11.16 -1.46 -0.82
C GLU A 42 -10.20 -1.18 -1.98
N ALA A 43 -9.06 -1.89 -2.03
CA ALA A 43 -8.05 -1.81 -3.08
C ALA A 43 -7.61 -0.36 -3.37
N GLU A 44 -7.73 0.09 -4.62
CA GLU A 44 -7.27 1.43 -5.03
C GLU A 44 -8.07 2.56 -4.38
N LEU A 45 -9.35 2.35 -4.09
CA LEU A 45 -10.17 3.34 -3.36
C LEU A 45 -9.69 3.46 -1.92
N GLY A 46 -9.46 2.34 -1.24
CA GLY A 46 -8.93 2.34 0.12
C GLY A 46 -7.57 3.01 0.24
N LEU A 47 -6.71 2.81 -0.76
CA LEU A 47 -5.40 3.48 -0.87
C LEU A 47 -5.56 5.00 -1.01
N GLY A 48 -6.39 5.47 -1.94
CA GLY A 48 -6.59 6.90 -2.20
C GLY A 48 -7.33 7.63 -1.07
N GLU A 49 -8.41 7.05 -0.55
CA GLU A 49 -9.19 7.69 0.52
C GLU A 49 -8.41 7.75 1.83
N SER A 50 -7.63 6.70 2.16
CA SER A 50 -6.76 6.74 3.35
C SER A 50 -5.60 7.75 3.24
N TYR A 51 -5.16 8.07 2.02
CA TYR A 51 -4.23 9.18 1.79
C TYR A 51 -4.92 10.53 2.07
N MET A 52 -6.14 10.73 1.57
CA MET A 52 -6.93 11.93 1.85
C MET A 52 -7.24 12.10 3.34
N ASP A 53 -7.45 11.00 4.06
CA ASP A 53 -7.67 10.97 5.50
C ASP A 53 -6.38 11.14 6.33
N GLY A 54 -5.20 11.22 5.69
CA GLY A 54 -3.90 11.40 6.33
C GLY A 54 -3.37 10.18 7.07
N TRP A 55 -3.89 8.98 6.79
CA TRP A 55 -3.45 7.73 7.44
C TRP A 55 -2.10 7.27 6.93
N TRP A 56 -1.71 7.71 5.74
CA TRP A 56 -0.37 7.57 5.21
C TRP A 56 -0.04 8.74 4.30
N ASP A 57 1.25 9.00 4.14
CA ASP A 57 1.77 10.00 3.21
C ASP A 57 3.01 9.46 2.47
N CYS A 58 3.48 10.22 1.49
CA CYS A 58 4.64 9.90 0.69
C CYS A 58 5.23 11.20 0.14
N GLN A 59 6.55 11.35 0.20
CA GLN A 59 7.23 12.57 -0.24
C GLN A 59 7.16 12.75 -1.77
N ALA A 60 7.27 11.66 -2.52
CA ALA A 60 7.24 11.61 -3.98
C ALA A 60 6.12 10.67 -4.45
N ILE A 61 4.86 11.09 -4.24
CA ILE A 61 3.67 10.29 -4.56
C ILE A 61 3.58 9.91 -6.05
N ASP A 62 4.10 10.75 -6.94
CA ASP A 62 4.20 10.48 -8.38
C ASP A 62 5.09 9.26 -8.67
N GLN A 63 6.22 9.15 -7.96
CA GLN A 63 7.14 8.02 -8.10
C GLN A 63 6.57 6.74 -7.47
N PHE A 64 5.87 6.87 -6.33
CA PHE A 64 5.11 5.77 -5.74
C PHE A 64 4.10 5.19 -6.75
N VAL A 65 3.30 6.05 -7.40
CA VAL A 65 2.30 5.62 -8.38
C VAL A 65 2.96 5.00 -9.62
N ASP A 66 4.04 5.58 -10.17
CA ASP A 66 4.78 5.00 -11.31
C ASP A 66 5.30 3.60 -10.98
N ARG A 67 5.91 3.41 -9.81
CA ARG A 67 6.40 2.10 -9.33
C ARG A 67 5.27 1.09 -9.15
N ALA A 68 4.20 1.47 -8.47
CA ALA A 68 3.04 0.61 -8.23
C ALA A 68 2.39 0.13 -9.55
N LEU A 69 2.25 1.02 -10.54
CA LEU A 69 1.69 0.70 -11.85
C LEU A 69 2.64 -0.16 -12.70
N ARG A 70 3.95 0.09 -12.67
CA ARG A 70 4.95 -0.75 -13.37
C ARG A 70 4.99 -2.17 -12.82
N ALA A 71 4.86 -2.32 -11.51
CA ALA A 71 4.75 -3.61 -10.84
C ALA A 71 3.35 -4.25 -10.94
N ARG A 72 2.38 -3.55 -11.57
CA ARG A 72 0.99 -3.99 -11.75
C ARG A 72 0.33 -4.39 -10.44
N LEU A 73 0.55 -3.62 -9.37
CA LEU A 73 -0.02 -3.93 -8.05
C LEU A 73 -1.55 -3.96 -8.07
N ASP A 74 -2.17 -3.14 -8.92
CA ASP A 74 -3.61 -3.14 -9.21
C ASP A 74 -4.13 -4.52 -9.66
N GLN A 75 -3.34 -5.24 -10.46
CA GLN A 75 -3.68 -6.58 -10.96
C GLN A 75 -3.41 -7.66 -9.90
N GLN A 76 -2.39 -7.46 -9.06
CA GLN A 76 -2.04 -8.40 -7.99
C GLN A 76 -3.04 -8.38 -6.82
N ILE A 77 -3.59 -7.20 -6.50
CA ILE A 77 -4.66 -7.05 -5.49
C ILE A 77 -5.96 -7.69 -6.00
N LYS A 78 -6.34 -7.43 -7.25
CA LYS A 78 -7.57 -7.97 -7.86
C LYS A 78 -7.50 -9.47 -8.18
N GLY A 79 -6.33 -9.98 -8.55
CA GLY A 79 -6.09 -11.38 -8.89
C GLY A 79 -6.03 -12.31 -7.67
N ASN A 80 -5.71 -11.78 -6.48
CA ASN A 80 -5.65 -12.56 -5.26
C ASN A 80 -6.95 -12.42 -4.44
N TRP A 81 -8.02 -13.11 -4.86
CA TRP A 81 -9.23 -13.29 -4.02
C TRP A 81 -8.93 -13.96 -2.66
N LYS A 82 -7.72 -14.51 -2.47
CA LYS A 82 -7.21 -15.03 -1.19
C LYS A 82 -6.76 -13.94 -0.19
N ILE A 83 -6.67 -12.68 -0.60
CA ILE A 83 -6.41 -11.56 0.33
C ILE A 83 -7.70 -11.14 1.06
N LEU A 84 -8.87 -11.55 0.55
CA LEU A 84 -10.20 -11.26 1.10
C LEU A 84 -10.79 -12.37 1.99
N LEU A 85 -10.05 -13.44 2.31
CA LEU A 85 -10.49 -14.57 3.15
C LEU A 85 -9.51 -14.84 4.29
#